data_AF-A0AAI8VBH8-F1
#
_entry.id   AF-A0AAI8VBH8-F1
#
_cell.length_a   1.000
_cell.length_b   1.000
_cell.length_c   1.000
_cell.angle_alpha   90.00
_cell.angle_beta   90.00
_cell.angle_gamma   90.00
#
_symmetry.space_group_name_H-M   'P 1'
#
loop_
_entity.id
_entity.type
_entity.pdbx_description
1 polymer ?
#
loop_
_entity_poly.entity_id
_entity_poly.type
_entity_poly.pdbx_seq_one_letter_code
_entity_poly.pdbx_strand_id
1 'polypeptide(L)'
;MTASLQIEASAALASLGGPAWQNITIKSLAQEVAVRMASSIFGGHELAESEQWLQLFKTYTDDLYTAMNLLERFPRPLRKHIYRCFMHSFVVNREHLRLVRSLSSGARCDRYLCKKESVASGQGVPEFIDATAYIVECPKTSGHSVANIQATCMVTVIHIMEVLLDHVLLNLARNPIYIQPIRNQIVDALEDAGWQPESLDMMDLLDKQIQDAQDDIAGKGRGLVAKVWSTVLPKKSMEELLRTHGGHFGFGNAKYAELGKRCVQRSCLKIALCHLLMKYDWEAVDPALEEETVQEKSTAPELTPLAKVMIRLRDYVELDIDTV
;
A
#
# COMPACT_ATOMS: atom_id res chain seq x y z
N MET A 1 -13.46 7.07 4.98
CA MET A 1 -12.31 6.44 4.31
C MET A 1 -11.01 7.19 4.61
N THR A 2 -10.90 8.50 4.40
CA THR A 2 -9.69 9.27 4.75
C THR A 2 -9.38 9.22 6.25
N ALA A 3 -10.36 9.49 7.11
CA ALA A 3 -10.21 9.40 8.56
C ALA A 3 -9.83 7.98 9.04
N SER A 4 -10.45 6.93 8.50
CA SER A 4 -10.10 5.54 8.85
C SER A 4 -8.67 5.19 8.44
N LEU A 5 -8.19 5.70 7.30
CA LEU A 5 -6.81 5.47 6.84
C LEU A 5 -5.78 6.23 7.68
N GLN A 6 -6.15 7.38 8.22
CA GLN A 6 -5.32 8.16 9.14
C GLN A 6 -5.11 7.41 10.46
N ILE A 7 -6.16 6.82 11.04
CA ILE A 7 -6.05 5.98 12.24
C ILE A 7 -5.06 4.82 11.99
N GLU A 8 -5.19 4.15 10.85
CA GLU A 8 -4.35 3.00 10.49
C GLU A 8 -2.90 3.40 10.22
N ALA A 9 -2.68 4.55 9.58
CA ALA A 9 -1.35 5.10 9.39
C ALA A 9 -0.71 5.48 10.73
N SER A 10 -1.46 6.06 11.66
CA SER A 10 -0.98 6.35 13.01
C SER A 10 -0.67 5.06 13.78
N ALA A 11 -1.56 4.05 13.73
CA ALA A 11 -1.38 2.76 14.37
C ALA A 11 -0.15 2.00 13.83
N ALA A 12 0.14 2.11 12.52
CA ALA A 12 1.33 1.52 11.91
C ALA A 12 2.65 2.11 12.45
N LEU A 13 2.60 3.35 12.95
CA LEU A 13 3.76 4.08 13.44
C LEU A 13 3.85 4.12 14.97
N ALA A 14 2.85 3.60 15.69
CA ALA A 14 2.76 3.68 17.14
C ALA A 14 3.95 3.03 17.87
N SER A 15 4.59 2.03 17.27
CA SER A 15 5.78 1.35 17.81
C SER A 15 7.10 1.88 17.24
N LEU A 16 7.06 2.91 16.39
CA LEU A 16 8.22 3.41 15.67
C LEU A 16 8.94 4.52 16.45
N GLY A 17 10.23 4.30 16.71
CA GLY A 17 11.16 5.33 17.15
C GLY A 17 11.01 5.74 18.62
N GLY A 18 11.84 6.70 19.02
CA GLY A 18 11.78 7.39 20.31
C GLY A 18 12.37 8.79 20.20
N PRO A 19 12.54 9.52 21.30
CA PRO A 19 13.12 10.87 21.29
C PRO A 19 14.62 10.87 20.92
N ALA A 20 15.29 9.71 20.96
CA ALA A 20 16.66 9.56 20.49
C ALA A 20 16.70 9.10 19.03
N TRP A 21 17.74 9.51 18.32
CA TRP A 21 18.00 9.04 16.95
C TRP A 21 18.20 7.52 16.91
N GLN A 22 17.49 6.86 16.01
CA GLN A 22 17.52 5.41 15.84
C GLN A 22 17.68 5.04 14.36
N ASN A 23 18.50 4.02 14.11
CA ASN A 23 18.65 3.43 12.79
C ASN A 23 17.46 2.51 12.50
N ILE A 24 16.79 2.73 11.38
CA ILE A 24 15.73 1.86 10.89
C ILE A 24 15.99 1.43 9.44
N THR A 25 15.50 0.24 9.09
CA THR A 25 15.47 -0.21 7.69
C THR A 25 14.20 0.30 7.04
N ILE A 26 14.32 1.14 6.00
CA ILE A 26 13.13 1.78 5.39
C ILE A 26 12.18 0.75 4.80
N LYS A 27 12.70 -0.30 4.15
CA LYS A 27 11.88 -1.38 3.60
C LYS A 27 10.89 -1.95 4.63
N SER A 28 11.37 -2.24 5.84
CA SER A 28 10.54 -2.81 6.91
C SER A 28 9.44 -1.83 7.36
N LEU A 29 9.78 -0.54 7.48
CA LEU A 29 8.82 0.49 7.85
C LEU A 29 7.77 0.70 6.75
N ALA A 30 8.22 0.85 5.50
CA ALA A 30 7.35 1.05 4.35
C ALA A 30 6.40 -0.13 4.17
N GLN A 31 6.87 -1.36 4.38
CA GLN A 31 6.05 -2.57 4.34
C GLN A 31 5.01 -2.61 5.46
N GLU A 32 5.37 -2.25 6.71
CA GLU A 32 4.42 -2.20 7.83
C GLU A 32 3.25 -1.25 7.55
N VAL A 33 3.57 -0.03 7.12
CA VAL A 33 2.58 1.01 6.79
C VAL A 33 1.72 0.56 5.61
N ALA A 34 2.35 0.04 4.55
CA ALA A 34 1.65 -0.40 3.35
C ALA A 34 0.68 -1.56 3.63
N VAL A 35 1.08 -2.55 4.43
CA VAL A 35 0.24 -3.71 4.77
C VAL A 35 -0.97 -3.31 5.61
N ARG A 36 -0.79 -2.45 6.61
CA ARG A 36 -1.90 -1.98 7.45
C ARG A 36 -2.91 -1.16 6.66
N MET A 37 -2.43 -0.17 5.90
CA MET A 37 -3.30 0.67 5.08
C MET A 37 -4.03 -0.15 4.01
N ALA A 38 -3.34 -1.05 3.31
CA ALA A 38 -3.99 -1.94 2.34
C ALA A 38 -5.01 -2.87 3.00
N SER A 39 -4.71 -3.38 4.20
CA SER A 39 -5.64 -4.24 4.94
C SER A 39 -6.89 -3.48 5.38
N SER A 40 -6.79 -2.20 5.75
CA SER A 40 -7.95 -1.36 6.02
C SER A 40 -8.86 -1.19 4.79
N ILE A 41 -8.25 -0.92 3.62
CA ILE A 41 -9.00 -0.71 2.36
C ILE A 41 -9.68 -2.00 1.88
N PHE A 42 -8.92 -3.09 1.86
CA PHE A 42 -9.35 -4.33 1.22
C PHE A 42 -9.92 -5.34 2.18
N GLY A 43 -9.47 -5.36 3.43
CA GLY A 43 -9.93 -6.26 4.47
C GLY A 43 -11.01 -5.68 5.39
N GLY A 44 -11.20 -4.36 5.38
CA GLY A 44 -12.00 -3.68 6.38
C GLY A 44 -11.34 -3.70 7.77
N HIS A 45 -12.03 -3.14 8.76
CA HIS A 45 -11.53 -3.06 10.13
C HIS A 45 -11.21 -4.44 10.72
N GLU A 46 -12.03 -5.46 10.42
CA GLU A 46 -11.91 -6.79 11.03
C GLU A 46 -10.60 -7.50 10.66
N LEU A 47 -10.15 -7.33 9.43
CA LEU A 47 -8.91 -7.94 8.94
C LEU A 47 -7.70 -7.02 9.15
N ALA A 48 -7.90 -5.69 9.20
CA ALA A 48 -6.82 -4.74 9.51
C ALA A 48 -6.27 -4.92 10.93
N GLU A 49 -7.11 -5.30 11.90
CA GLU A 49 -6.70 -5.59 13.27
C GLU A 49 -6.09 -6.98 13.46
N SER A 50 -6.26 -7.89 12.50
CA SER A 50 -5.79 -9.27 12.61
C SER A 50 -4.29 -9.35 12.38
N GLU A 51 -3.52 -9.54 13.46
CA GLU A 51 -2.06 -9.72 13.36
C GLU A 51 -1.69 -10.89 12.44
N GLN A 52 -2.49 -11.97 12.45
CA GLN A 52 -2.29 -13.10 11.53
C GLN A 52 -2.43 -12.67 10.06
N TRP A 53 -3.39 -11.81 9.75
CA TRP A 53 -3.61 -11.27 8.41
C TRP A 53 -2.48 -10.33 7.98
N LEU A 54 -2.06 -9.42 8.87
CA LEU A 54 -0.96 -8.49 8.60
C LEU A 54 0.35 -9.25 8.33
N GLN A 55 0.70 -10.22 9.18
CA GLN A 55 1.92 -11.03 9.01
C GLN A 55 1.86 -11.90 7.74
N LEU A 56 0.68 -12.42 7.41
CA LEU A 56 0.46 -13.15 6.17
C LEU A 56 0.76 -12.27 4.95
N PHE A 57 0.29 -11.02 4.91
CA PHE A 57 0.51 -10.15 3.74
C PHE A 57 1.91 -9.55 3.65
N LYS A 58 2.66 -9.43 4.77
CA LYS A 58 4.10 -9.13 4.75
C LYS A 58 4.86 -10.23 4.01
N THR A 59 4.74 -11.47 4.50
CA THR A 59 5.45 -12.63 3.94
C THR A 59 4.96 -13.00 2.54
N TYR A 60 3.65 -12.97 2.29
CA TYR A 60 3.08 -13.30 0.99
C TYR A 60 3.53 -12.32 -0.10
N THR A 61 3.63 -11.03 0.20
CA THR A 61 4.11 -10.03 -0.76
C THR A 61 5.57 -10.31 -1.15
N ASP A 62 6.46 -10.49 -0.18
CA ASP A 62 7.88 -10.79 -0.43
C ASP A 62 8.06 -12.10 -1.22
N ASP A 63 7.37 -13.17 -0.82
CA ASP A 63 7.44 -14.47 -1.48
C ASP A 63 6.90 -14.44 -2.92
N LEU A 64 5.84 -13.66 -3.17
CA LEU A 64 5.27 -13.53 -4.50
C LEU A 64 6.21 -12.78 -5.44
N TYR A 65 6.75 -11.64 -5.00
CA TYR A 65 7.66 -10.84 -5.82
C TYR A 65 9.00 -11.54 -6.04
N THR A 66 9.54 -12.23 -5.03
CA THR A 66 10.71 -13.10 -5.18
C THR A 66 10.46 -14.15 -6.26
N ALA A 67 9.28 -14.77 -6.26
CA ALA A 67 8.93 -15.78 -7.23
C ALA A 67 8.74 -15.21 -8.65
N MET A 68 8.13 -14.03 -8.77
CA MET A 68 7.96 -13.31 -10.04
C MET A 68 9.32 -12.93 -10.65
N ASN A 69 10.19 -12.34 -9.84
CA ASN A 69 11.55 -11.96 -10.21
C ASN A 69 12.38 -13.16 -10.70
N LEU A 70 12.25 -14.32 -10.05
CA LEU A 70 12.94 -15.53 -10.47
C LEU A 70 12.42 -16.06 -11.82
N LEU A 71 11.09 -16.07 -12.03
CA LEU A 71 10.49 -16.52 -13.30
C LEU A 71 10.92 -15.68 -14.50
N GLU A 72 11.24 -14.41 -14.28
CA GLU A 72 11.60 -13.51 -15.36
C GLU A 72 12.97 -13.69 -15.93
N ARG A 73 13.88 -14.26 -15.15
CA ARG A 73 15.21 -14.68 -15.60
C ARG A 73 15.12 -15.76 -16.68
N PHE A 74 13.95 -16.38 -16.84
CA PHE A 74 13.72 -17.42 -17.84
C PHE A 74 12.91 -16.91 -19.05
N PRO A 75 13.27 -17.37 -20.26
CA PRO A 75 12.48 -17.13 -21.47
C PRO A 75 11.02 -17.56 -21.31
N ARG A 76 10.09 -16.79 -21.88
CA ARG A 76 8.63 -17.05 -21.80
C ARG A 76 8.19 -18.50 -22.01
N PRO A 77 8.69 -19.27 -23.01
CA PRO A 77 8.24 -20.66 -23.22
C PRO A 77 8.65 -21.61 -22.09
N LEU A 78 9.74 -21.31 -21.38
CA LEU A 78 10.25 -22.13 -20.28
C LEU A 78 9.53 -21.85 -18.96
N ARG A 79 8.94 -20.67 -18.78
CA ARG A 79 8.26 -20.27 -17.54
C ARG A 79 7.19 -21.26 -17.10
N LYS A 80 6.37 -21.79 -18.02
CA LYS A 80 5.32 -22.77 -17.70
C LYS A 80 5.89 -24.09 -17.17
N HIS A 81 7.05 -24.51 -17.68
CA HIS A 81 7.72 -25.74 -17.26
C HIS A 81 8.44 -25.54 -15.92
N ILE A 82 9.10 -24.41 -15.74
CA ILE A 82 9.75 -24.03 -14.48
C ILE A 82 8.73 -23.83 -13.36
N TYR A 83 7.60 -23.18 -13.68
CA TYR A 83 6.44 -23.05 -12.80
C TYR A 83 5.91 -24.40 -12.32
N ARG A 84 5.93 -25.43 -13.19
CA ARG A 84 5.46 -26.78 -12.85
C ARG A 84 6.48 -27.62 -12.10
N CYS A 85 7.76 -27.46 -12.39
CA CYS A 85 8.78 -28.43 -11.97
C CYS A 85 9.63 -28.00 -10.76
N PHE A 86 9.83 -26.70 -10.48
CA PHE A 86 11.05 -26.31 -9.73
C PHE A 86 10.96 -25.23 -8.66
N MET A 87 9.79 -24.77 -8.21
CA MET A 87 9.77 -23.68 -7.22
C MET A 87 8.97 -23.99 -5.96
N HIS A 88 9.73 -24.29 -4.90
CA HIS A 88 9.29 -24.30 -3.50
C HIS A 88 8.52 -23.01 -3.16
N SER A 89 8.97 -21.85 -3.65
CA SER A 89 8.29 -20.56 -3.50
C SER A 89 6.84 -20.57 -4.02
N PHE A 90 6.48 -21.41 -5.00
CA PHE A 90 5.09 -21.50 -5.47
C PHE A 90 4.21 -22.40 -4.60
N VAL A 91 4.79 -23.39 -3.92
CA VAL A 91 4.06 -24.16 -2.91
C VAL A 91 3.70 -23.23 -1.76
N VAL A 92 4.67 -22.45 -1.28
CA VAL A 92 4.48 -21.42 -0.25
C VAL A 92 3.40 -20.40 -0.67
N ASN A 93 3.47 -19.85 -1.88
CA ASN A 93 2.42 -18.96 -2.41
C ASN A 93 1.03 -19.59 -2.51
N ARG A 94 0.94 -20.91 -2.76
CA ARG A 94 -0.35 -21.64 -2.74
C ARG A 94 -0.88 -21.81 -1.33
N GLU A 95 -0.01 -22.07 -0.35
CA GLU A 95 -0.41 -22.11 1.06
C GLU A 95 -0.85 -20.72 1.54
N HIS A 96 -0.12 -19.66 1.20
CA HIS A 96 -0.53 -18.28 1.47
C HIS A 96 -1.93 -18.00 0.92
N LEU A 97 -2.20 -18.34 -0.34
CA LEU A 97 -3.53 -18.19 -0.93
C LEU A 97 -4.62 -19.03 -0.25
N ARG A 98 -4.29 -20.22 0.29
CA ARG A 98 -5.24 -21.00 1.09
C ARG A 98 -5.58 -20.31 2.40
N LEU A 99 -4.59 -19.75 3.09
CA LEU A 99 -4.78 -18.98 4.32
C LEU A 99 -5.59 -17.71 4.06
N VAL A 100 -5.28 -16.95 3.00
CA VAL A 100 -6.05 -15.77 2.59
C VAL A 100 -7.51 -16.15 2.34
N ARG A 101 -7.77 -17.27 1.63
CA ARG A 101 -9.14 -17.76 1.41
C ARG A 101 -9.86 -18.07 2.71
N SER A 102 -9.18 -18.75 3.64
CA SER A 102 -9.73 -19.08 4.95
C SER A 102 -10.14 -17.82 5.72
N LEU A 103 -9.20 -16.89 5.92
CA LEU A 103 -9.42 -15.67 6.69
C LEU A 103 -10.46 -14.74 6.03
N SER A 104 -10.36 -14.53 4.72
CA SER A 104 -11.32 -13.73 3.95
C SER A 104 -12.73 -14.36 3.95
N SER A 105 -12.83 -15.68 3.94
CA SER A 105 -14.13 -16.35 4.09
C SER A 105 -14.69 -16.23 5.50
N GLY A 106 -13.85 -16.33 6.54
CA GLY A 106 -14.24 -16.13 7.93
C GLY A 106 -14.83 -14.75 8.18
N ALA A 107 -14.09 -13.69 7.82
CA ALA A 107 -14.56 -12.32 7.96
C ALA A 107 -15.89 -12.07 7.21
N ARG A 108 -16.06 -12.64 6.01
CA ARG A 108 -17.33 -12.52 5.26
C ARG A 108 -18.49 -13.28 5.93
N CYS A 109 -18.22 -14.43 6.55
CA CYS A 109 -19.22 -15.14 7.33
C CYS A 109 -19.65 -14.32 8.55
N ASP A 110 -18.71 -13.69 9.26
CA ASP A 110 -19.01 -12.85 10.42
C ASP A 110 -19.88 -11.65 10.03
N ARG A 111 -19.58 -11.00 8.91
CA ARG A 111 -20.42 -9.92 8.35
C ARG A 111 -21.82 -10.39 7.99
N TYR A 112 -21.94 -11.59 7.41
CA TYR A 112 -23.24 -12.17 7.08
C TYR A 112 -24.08 -12.43 8.34
N LEU A 113 -23.47 -12.98 9.40
CA LEU A 113 -24.12 -13.22 10.68
C LEU A 113 -24.56 -11.91 11.34
N CYS A 114 -23.67 -10.91 11.38
CA CYS A 114 -23.98 -9.57 11.91
C CYS A 114 -25.18 -8.93 11.20
N LYS A 115 -25.25 -9.00 9.86
CA LYS A 115 -26.41 -8.52 9.10
C LYS A 115 -27.69 -9.27 9.49
N LYS A 116 -27.62 -10.60 9.63
CA LYS A 116 -28.77 -11.43 10.00
C LYS A 116 -29.28 -11.12 11.41
N GLU A 117 -28.38 -10.93 12.37
CA GLU A 117 -28.69 -10.56 13.76
C GLU A 117 -29.29 -9.16 13.87
N SER A 118 -28.79 -8.20 13.08
CA SER A 118 -29.32 -6.83 13.02
C SER A 118 -30.77 -6.83 12.53
N VAL A 119 -31.05 -7.58 11.45
CA VAL A 119 -32.42 -7.76 10.94
C VAL A 119 -33.32 -8.43 11.98
N ALA A 120 -32.84 -9.47 12.67
CA ALA A 120 -33.60 -10.18 13.70
C ALA A 120 -33.91 -9.30 14.92
N SER A 121 -33.01 -8.38 15.26
CA SER A 121 -33.15 -7.44 16.39
C SER A 121 -33.93 -6.18 16.04
N GLY A 122 -34.38 -6.03 14.79
CA GLY A 122 -35.03 -4.82 14.29
C GLY A 122 -34.09 -3.59 14.25
N GLN A 123 -32.79 -3.80 14.35
CA GLN A 123 -31.78 -2.76 14.19
C GLN A 123 -31.50 -2.53 12.70
N GLY A 124 -31.05 -1.32 12.34
CA GLY A 124 -30.64 -1.02 10.97
C GLY A 124 -29.53 -1.96 10.50
N VAL A 125 -29.62 -2.44 9.27
CA VAL A 125 -28.61 -3.35 8.71
C VAL A 125 -27.29 -2.59 8.55
N PRO A 126 -26.18 -3.07 9.11
CA PRO A 126 -24.89 -2.41 8.96
C PRO A 126 -24.46 -2.43 7.49
N GLU A 127 -24.10 -1.25 6.99
CA GLU A 127 -23.53 -1.07 5.66
C GLU A 127 -22.01 -1.13 5.73
N PHE A 128 -21.38 -1.95 4.89
CA PHE A 128 -19.94 -2.14 4.85
C PHE A 128 -19.36 -1.38 3.66
N ILE A 129 -18.63 -0.29 3.93
CA ILE A 129 -18.05 0.58 2.92
C ILE A 129 -16.56 0.22 2.74
N ASP A 130 -16.31 -0.95 2.17
CA ASP A 130 -14.95 -1.43 1.88
C ASP A 130 -14.84 -2.17 0.54
N ALA A 131 -13.60 -2.43 0.10
CA ALA A 131 -13.39 -3.06 -1.20
C ALA A 131 -13.86 -4.52 -1.23
N THR A 132 -13.99 -5.21 -0.09
CA THR A 132 -14.51 -6.58 -0.05
C THR A 132 -16.00 -6.61 -0.37
N ALA A 133 -16.80 -5.73 0.23
CA ALA A 133 -18.21 -5.57 -0.11
C ALA A 133 -18.37 -5.27 -1.61
N TYR A 134 -17.54 -4.38 -2.15
CA TYR A 134 -17.53 -4.05 -3.57
C TYR A 134 -17.18 -5.24 -4.47
N ILE A 135 -16.15 -6.03 -4.12
CA ILE A 135 -15.76 -7.22 -4.89
C ILE A 135 -16.90 -8.25 -4.89
N VAL A 136 -17.69 -8.37 -3.82
CA VAL A 136 -18.83 -9.30 -3.75
C VAL A 136 -19.99 -8.84 -4.64
N GLU A 137 -20.28 -7.54 -4.64
CA GLU A 137 -21.43 -6.97 -5.37
C GLU A 137 -21.16 -6.74 -6.87
N CYS A 138 -19.89 -6.74 -7.28
CA CYS A 138 -19.52 -6.47 -8.67
C CYS A 138 -19.95 -7.62 -9.61
N PRO A 139 -20.74 -7.37 -10.67
CA PRO A 139 -21.14 -8.42 -11.61
C PRO A 139 -19.97 -9.06 -12.35
N LYS A 140 -18.87 -8.32 -12.58
CA LYS A 140 -17.69 -8.80 -13.31
C LYS A 140 -16.81 -9.76 -12.49
N THR A 141 -16.96 -9.76 -11.17
CA THR A 141 -16.26 -10.69 -10.27
C THR A 141 -17.10 -11.95 -10.03
N SER A 142 -18.32 -12.02 -10.57
CA SER A 142 -19.18 -13.19 -10.53
C SER A 142 -18.47 -14.41 -11.13
N GLY A 143 -18.45 -15.51 -10.37
CA GLY A 143 -17.74 -16.74 -10.75
C GLY A 143 -16.25 -16.76 -10.43
N HIS A 144 -15.66 -15.65 -9.98
CA HIS A 144 -14.29 -15.60 -9.48
C HIS A 144 -14.24 -15.68 -7.94
N SER A 145 -13.13 -16.21 -7.42
CA SER A 145 -12.91 -16.24 -5.97
C SER A 145 -12.61 -14.82 -5.46
N VAL A 146 -13.52 -14.31 -4.62
CA VAL A 146 -13.39 -13.00 -3.95
C VAL A 146 -12.02 -12.86 -3.27
N ALA A 147 -11.62 -13.88 -2.52
CA ALA A 147 -10.34 -13.91 -1.82
C ALA A 147 -9.13 -13.80 -2.75
N ASN A 148 -9.17 -14.41 -3.95
CA ASN A 148 -8.06 -14.28 -4.90
C ASN A 148 -7.96 -12.86 -5.47
N ILE A 149 -9.11 -12.23 -5.77
CA ILE A 149 -9.16 -10.86 -6.28
C ILE A 149 -8.63 -9.92 -5.20
N GLN A 150 -9.14 -10.07 -3.97
CA GLN A 150 -8.70 -9.31 -2.80
C GLN A 150 -7.18 -9.44 -2.60
N ALA A 151 -6.64 -10.66 -2.59
CA ALA A 151 -5.21 -10.89 -2.39
C ALA A 151 -4.36 -10.25 -3.50
N THR A 152 -4.80 -10.36 -4.76
CA THR A 152 -4.09 -9.78 -5.90
C THR A 152 -4.04 -8.26 -5.81
N CYS A 153 -5.17 -7.62 -5.49
CA CYS A 153 -5.24 -6.17 -5.32
C CYS A 153 -4.38 -5.70 -4.13
N MET A 154 -4.43 -6.40 -3.01
CA MET A 154 -3.65 -6.08 -1.82
C MET A 154 -2.15 -6.17 -2.08
N VAL A 155 -1.64 -7.30 -2.56
CA VAL A 155 -0.19 -7.48 -2.81
C VAL A 155 0.33 -6.43 -3.78
N THR A 156 -0.48 -6.07 -4.78
CA THR A 156 -0.14 -5.00 -5.73
C THR A 156 -0.04 -3.63 -5.05
N VAL A 157 -1.03 -3.27 -4.22
CA VAL A 157 -1.06 -1.99 -3.51
C VAL A 157 0.06 -1.91 -2.48
N ILE A 158 0.28 -2.98 -1.72
CA ILE A 158 1.35 -3.07 -0.72
C ILE A 158 2.70 -2.81 -1.39
N HIS A 159 3.01 -3.53 -2.47
CA HIS A 159 4.29 -3.37 -3.13
C HIS A 159 4.49 -1.99 -3.75
N ILE A 160 3.46 -1.41 -4.39
CA ILE A 160 3.55 -0.06 -4.94
C ILE A 160 3.80 0.96 -3.83
N MET A 161 3.08 0.84 -2.70
CA MET A 161 3.24 1.73 -1.57
C MET A 161 4.63 1.58 -0.93
N GLU A 162 5.07 0.34 -0.70
CA GLU A 162 6.40 0.04 -0.16
C GLU A 162 7.50 0.70 -1.00
N VAL A 163 7.48 0.47 -2.31
CA VAL A 163 8.49 1.03 -3.22
C VAL A 163 8.42 2.56 -3.24
N LEU A 164 7.23 3.17 -3.30
CA LEU A 164 7.12 4.63 -3.37
C LEU A 164 7.49 5.32 -2.06
N LEU A 165 7.06 4.77 -0.92
CA LEU A 165 7.47 5.26 0.39
C LEU A 165 8.98 5.18 0.55
N ASP A 166 9.60 4.06 0.17
CA ASP A 166 11.05 3.89 0.21
C ASP A 166 11.79 4.99 -0.58
N HIS A 167 11.38 5.24 -1.82
CA HIS A 167 12.03 6.27 -2.66
C HIS A 167 11.83 7.68 -2.11
N VAL A 168 10.60 8.03 -1.73
CA VAL A 168 10.29 9.37 -1.25
C VAL A 168 11.04 9.64 0.06
N LEU A 169 11.00 8.71 1.02
CA LEU A 169 11.67 8.88 2.30
C LEU A 169 13.20 8.95 2.14
N LEU A 170 13.80 8.11 1.30
CA LEU A 170 15.23 8.20 0.99
C LEU A 170 15.61 9.54 0.37
N ASN A 171 14.82 10.03 -0.58
CA ASN A 171 15.10 11.30 -1.26
C ASN A 171 14.97 12.49 -0.30
N LEU A 172 13.97 12.47 0.58
CA LEU A 172 13.77 13.50 1.60
C LEU A 172 14.86 13.46 2.68
N ALA A 173 15.25 12.27 3.14
CA ALA A 173 16.34 12.10 4.10
C ALA A 173 17.70 12.60 3.55
N ARG A 174 17.92 12.47 2.24
CA ARG A 174 19.10 13.01 1.54
C ARG A 174 19.02 14.51 1.25
N ASN A 175 17.82 15.07 1.18
CA ASN A 175 17.57 16.48 0.85
C ASN A 175 16.63 17.12 1.88
N PRO A 176 17.08 17.30 3.13
CA PRO A 176 16.22 17.77 4.23
C PRO A 176 15.63 19.17 4.00
N ILE A 177 16.19 19.95 3.07
CA ILE A 177 15.69 21.27 2.67
C ILE A 177 14.22 21.25 2.20
N TYR A 178 13.74 20.12 1.67
CA TYR A 178 12.35 19.99 1.21
C TYR A 178 11.36 19.66 2.34
N ILE A 179 11.83 19.19 3.50
CA ILE A 179 10.97 18.68 4.57
C ILE A 179 10.14 19.82 5.19
N GLN A 180 10.74 20.94 5.57
CA GLN A 180 10.00 22.03 6.23
C GLN A 180 8.95 22.68 5.32
N PRO A 181 9.22 22.98 4.03
CA PRO A 181 8.18 23.46 3.11
C PRO A 181 7.00 22.50 2.98
N ILE A 182 7.26 21.19 2.95
CA ILE A 182 6.21 20.16 2.91
C ILE A 182 5.39 20.18 4.20
N ARG A 183 6.04 20.24 5.38
CA ARG A 183 5.35 20.32 6.67
C ARG A 183 4.45 21.53 6.77
N ASN A 184 4.94 22.71 6.37
CA ASN A 184 4.13 23.93 6.37
C ASN A 184 2.89 23.77 5.49
N GLN A 185 3.04 23.21 4.28
CA GLN A 185 1.89 22.94 3.40
C GLN A 185 0.91 21.92 4.00
N ILE A 186 1.39 20.90 4.72
CA ILE A 186 0.53 19.93 5.41
C ILE A 186 -0.28 20.63 6.51
N VAL A 187 0.34 21.51 7.30
CA VAL A 187 -0.32 22.29 8.34
C VAL A 187 -1.40 23.17 7.70
N ASP A 188 -1.04 23.98 6.71
CA ASP A 188 -1.96 24.88 6.00
C ASP A 188 -3.15 24.12 5.39
N ALA A 189 -2.92 22.90 4.88
CA ALA A 189 -3.96 22.08 4.27
C ALA A 189 -4.92 21.45 5.28
N LEU A 190 -4.43 21.12 6.49
CA LEU A 190 -5.21 20.38 7.49
C LEU A 190 -5.85 21.28 8.56
N GLU A 191 -5.29 22.47 8.83
CA GLU A 191 -5.73 23.34 9.93
C GLU A 191 -7.23 23.70 9.88
N ASP A 192 -7.77 23.97 8.67
CA ASP A 192 -9.17 24.41 8.51
C ASP A 192 -10.16 23.26 8.30
N ALA A 193 -9.79 22.26 7.50
CA ALA A 193 -10.72 21.25 6.98
C ALA A 193 -10.53 19.84 7.56
N GLY A 194 -9.40 19.58 8.22
CA GLY A 194 -9.02 18.25 8.69
C GLY A 194 -8.84 17.23 7.57
N TRP A 195 -9.02 15.94 7.86
CA TRP A 195 -8.76 14.84 6.91
C TRP A 195 -9.86 14.64 5.86
N GLN A 196 -10.05 15.64 5.00
CA GLN A 196 -10.96 15.59 3.87
C GLN A 196 -10.22 15.37 2.54
N PRO A 197 -10.88 14.84 1.50
CA PRO A 197 -10.30 14.73 0.16
C PRO A 197 -9.77 16.07 -0.36
N GLU A 198 -10.48 17.16 -0.09
CA GLU A 198 -10.11 18.52 -0.49
C GLU A 198 -8.77 18.96 0.15
N SER A 199 -8.55 18.61 1.41
CA SER A 199 -7.30 18.88 2.12
C SER A 199 -6.12 18.12 1.51
N LEU A 200 -6.36 16.87 1.10
CA LEU A 200 -5.33 16.08 0.41
C LEU A 200 -4.99 16.69 -0.94
N ASP A 201 -5.96 17.24 -1.68
CA ASP A 201 -5.72 17.85 -2.99
C ASP A 201 -4.84 19.11 -2.90
N MET A 202 -4.79 19.80 -1.75
CA MET A 202 -3.94 21.00 -1.55
C MET A 202 -2.44 20.69 -1.32
N MET A 203 -2.08 19.44 -1.07
CA MET A 203 -0.69 19.06 -0.75
C MET A 203 0.14 18.80 -2.02
N ASP A 204 0.38 19.84 -2.82
CA ASP A 204 1.08 19.76 -4.11
C ASP A 204 2.56 19.33 -4.00
N LEU A 205 3.25 19.73 -2.93
CA LEU A 205 4.66 19.40 -2.75
C LEU A 205 4.85 17.90 -2.51
N LEU A 206 3.95 17.27 -1.74
CA LEU A 206 3.92 15.82 -1.58
C LEU A 206 3.62 15.13 -2.92
N ASP A 207 2.68 15.65 -3.71
CA ASP A 207 2.37 15.08 -5.02
C ASP A 207 3.58 15.13 -5.96
N LYS A 208 4.34 16.22 -5.92
CA LYS A 208 5.59 16.34 -6.67
C LYS A 208 6.61 15.28 -6.23
N GLN A 209 6.83 15.08 -4.93
CA GLN A 209 7.76 14.05 -4.45
C GLN A 209 7.34 12.64 -4.88
N ILE A 210 6.04 12.33 -4.79
CA ILE A 210 5.49 11.05 -5.24
C ILE A 210 5.69 10.88 -6.75
N GLN A 211 5.43 11.93 -7.54
CA GLN A 211 5.59 11.89 -8.99
C GLN A 211 7.05 11.71 -9.40
N ASP A 212 7.98 12.46 -8.79
CA ASP A 212 9.41 12.36 -9.05
C ASP A 212 9.92 10.94 -8.73
N ALA A 213 9.45 10.35 -7.62
CA ALA A 213 9.76 8.95 -7.29
C ALA A 213 9.21 7.97 -8.35
N GLN A 214 7.98 8.17 -8.81
CA GLN A 214 7.38 7.35 -9.89
C GLN A 214 8.19 7.42 -11.19
N ASP A 215 8.61 8.62 -11.57
CA ASP A 215 9.36 8.87 -12.81
C ASP A 215 10.77 8.27 -12.74
N ASP A 216 11.46 8.37 -11.59
CA ASP A 216 12.74 7.68 -11.35
C ASP A 216 12.59 6.15 -11.42
N ILE A 217 11.52 5.61 -10.85
CA ILE A 217 11.21 4.18 -10.92
C ILE A 217 11.02 3.71 -12.36
N ALA A 218 10.28 4.49 -13.15
CA ALA A 218 10.04 4.21 -14.57
C ALA A 218 11.31 4.36 -15.42
N GLY A 219 12.12 5.40 -15.16
CA GLY A 219 13.36 5.70 -15.87
C GLY A 219 14.46 4.65 -15.70
N LYS A 220 14.53 3.99 -14.52
CA LYS A 220 15.51 2.94 -14.21
C LYS A 220 15.32 1.61 -14.97
N GLY A 221 14.45 1.57 -15.99
CA GLY A 221 14.32 0.39 -16.86
C GLY A 221 13.90 -0.87 -16.09
N ARG A 222 13.17 -0.72 -14.98
CA ARG A 222 12.57 -1.83 -14.23
C ARG A 222 11.45 -2.41 -15.07
N GLY A 223 11.83 -3.18 -16.09
CA GLY A 223 10.94 -3.70 -17.12
C GLY A 223 9.77 -4.52 -16.56
N LEU A 224 9.90 -5.11 -15.37
CA LEU A 224 8.77 -5.72 -14.67
C LEU A 224 7.90 -4.71 -13.98
N VAL A 225 8.47 -3.71 -13.29
CA VAL A 225 7.69 -2.66 -12.65
C VAL A 225 6.99 -1.87 -13.75
N ALA A 226 7.68 -1.33 -14.74
CA ALA A 226 7.07 -0.68 -15.91
C ALA A 226 6.02 -1.55 -16.65
N LYS A 227 6.17 -2.89 -16.63
CA LYS A 227 5.22 -3.82 -17.28
C LYS A 227 4.11 -4.32 -16.35
N VAL A 228 4.32 -4.43 -15.05
CA VAL A 228 3.31 -4.61 -14.00
C VAL A 228 2.52 -3.33 -13.95
N TRP A 229 3.14 -2.17 -13.91
CA TRP A 229 2.53 -0.88 -14.20
C TRP A 229 1.80 -0.88 -15.55
N SER A 230 2.34 -1.43 -16.66
CA SER A 230 1.60 -1.52 -17.93
C SER A 230 0.58 -2.66 -18.04
N THR A 231 0.51 -3.60 -17.09
CA THR A 231 -0.36 -4.81 -17.11
C THR A 231 -1.43 -4.76 -16.00
N VAL A 232 -1.11 -4.14 -14.88
CA VAL A 232 -1.99 -3.66 -13.81
C VAL A 232 -2.62 -2.31 -14.19
N LEU A 233 -1.90 -1.45 -14.93
CA LEU A 233 -2.42 -0.22 -15.54
C LEU A 233 -2.03 -0.10 -17.04
N PRO A 234 -2.53 -0.98 -17.93
CA PRO A 234 -2.44 -0.70 -19.35
C PRO A 234 -3.23 0.56 -19.66
N LYS A 235 -2.53 1.59 -20.14
CA LYS A 235 -3.06 2.84 -20.73
C LYS A 235 -4.14 2.62 -21.78
N LYS A 236 -4.36 1.39 -22.23
CA LYS A 236 -5.52 1.00 -23.05
C LYS A 236 -6.24 -0.18 -22.46
N SER A 237 -5.66 -1.35 -22.22
CA SER A 237 -6.43 -2.54 -21.77
C SER A 237 -7.06 -2.50 -20.38
N MET A 238 -6.51 -1.80 -19.37
CA MET A 238 -7.17 -1.61 -18.07
C MET A 238 -7.99 -0.34 -18.12
N GLU A 239 -7.52 0.67 -18.86
CA GLU A 239 -8.39 1.74 -19.34
C GLU A 239 -9.57 1.24 -20.17
N GLU A 240 -9.58 0.05 -20.78
CA GLU A 240 -10.56 -0.48 -21.74
C GLU A 240 -11.39 -1.58 -21.05
N LEU A 241 -10.79 -2.49 -20.27
CA LEU A 241 -11.54 -3.25 -19.24
C LEU A 241 -12.30 -2.33 -18.27
N LEU A 242 -11.84 -1.08 -18.10
CA LEU A 242 -12.49 -0.01 -17.35
C LEU A 242 -13.12 1.13 -18.21
N ARG A 243 -12.97 1.19 -19.55
CA ARG A 243 -13.64 2.15 -20.51
C ARG A 243 -14.63 1.46 -21.44
N THR A 244 -14.35 0.29 -22.02
CA THR A 244 -15.26 -0.40 -22.97
C THR A 244 -16.42 -1.09 -22.30
N HIS A 245 -16.69 -0.79 -21.04
CA HIS A 245 -17.94 -1.19 -20.42
C HIS A 245 -18.60 0.10 -19.91
N GLY A 246 -19.31 0.77 -20.82
CA GLY A 246 -20.28 1.84 -20.55
C GLY A 246 -21.49 1.33 -19.76
N GLY A 247 -21.21 0.56 -18.70
CA GLY A 247 -22.13 -0.23 -17.91
C GLY A 247 -21.31 -1.16 -17.02
N HIS A 248 -21.34 -0.91 -15.70
CA HIS A 248 -21.04 -1.88 -14.64
C HIS A 248 -19.57 -2.07 -14.22
N PHE A 249 -18.94 -0.99 -13.74
CA PHE A 249 -18.33 -1.01 -12.40
C PHE A 249 -19.14 0.00 -11.58
N GLY A 250 -20.11 -0.50 -10.80
CA GLY A 250 -21.05 0.32 -10.05
C GLY A 250 -20.40 1.05 -8.89
N PHE A 251 -19.54 2.04 -9.16
CA PHE A 251 -19.50 3.25 -8.34
C PHE A 251 -20.68 4.10 -8.80
N GLY A 252 -21.89 3.76 -8.34
CA GLY A 252 -23.19 4.26 -8.85
C GLY A 252 -23.44 5.77 -8.74
N ASN A 253 -22.42 6.58 -8.52
CA ASN A 253 -22.45 8.02 -8.65
C ASN A 253 -21.26 8.49 -9.50
N ALA A 254 -21.55 9.19 -10.60
CA ALA A 254 -20.57 9.75 -11.54
C ALA A 254 -19.50 10.65 -10.89
N LYS A 255 -19.68 11.02 -9.61
CA LYS A 255 -18.77 11.85 -8.82
C LYS A 255 -17.51 11.10 -8.32
N TYR A 256 -17.51 9.76 -8.23
CA TYR A 256 -16.45 8.99 -7.53
C TYR A 256 -15.63 8.03 -8.40
N ALA A 257 -15.99 7.83 -9.67
CA ALA A 257 -15.40 6.81 -10.54
C ALA A 257 -14.03 7.18 -11.14
N GLU A 258 -13.78 8.48 -11.38
CA GLU A 258 -12.45 8.97 -11.78
C GLU A 258 -11.54 9.28 -10.58
N LEU A 259 -12.13 9.71 -9.45
CA LEU A 259 -11.42 9.94 -8.18
C LEU A 259 -10.86 8.62 -7.59
N GLY A 260 -11.65 7.55 -7.50
CA GLY A 260 -11.30 6.37 -6.71
C GLY A 260 -10.03 5.60 -7.14
N LYS A 261 -9.59 5.69 -8.40
CA LYS A 261 -8.47 4.87 -8.93
C LYS A 261 -7.10 5.54 -8.85
N ARG A 262 -7.06 6.88 -8.90
CA ARG A 262 -5.83 7.67 -8.68
C ARG A 262 -5.78 8.23 -7.26
N CYS A 263 -6.92 8.53 -6.66
CA CYS A 263 -6.96 9.08 -5.30
C CYS A 263 -6.71 8.02 -4.23
N VAL A 264 -7.16 6.75 -4.32
CA VAL A 264 -6.97 5.85 -3.17
C VAL A 264 -5.49 5.57 -2.86
N GLN A 265 -4.69 5.14 -3.84
CA GLN A 265 -3.25 4.89 -3.62
C GLN A 265 -2.48 6.17 -3.27
N ARG A 266 -2.75 7.27 -4.00
CA ARG A 266 -2.08 8.56 -3.76
C ARG A 266 -2.46 9.15 -2.42
N SER A 267 -3.74 9.16 -2.04
CA SER A 267 -4.22 9.56 -0.72
C SER A 267 -3.62 8.69 0.38
N CYS A 268 -3.51 7.37 0.19
CA CYS A 268 -2.84 6.51 1.19
C CYS A 268 -1.37 6.90 1.37
N LEU A 269 -0.65 7.12 0.26
CA LEU A 269 0.74 7.58 0.30
C LEU A 269 0.85 8.95 0.98
N LYS A 270 -0.02 9.91 0.65
CA LYS A 270 -0.01 11.25 1.25
C LYS A 270 -0.30 11.19 2.73
N ILE A 271 -1.32 10.44 3.16
CA ILE A 271 -1.65 10.23 4.58
C ILE A 271 -0.44 9.62 5.31
N ALA A 272 0.13 8.53 4.78
CA ALA A 272 1.33 7.90 5.35
C ALA A 272 2.50 8.89 5.47
N LEU A 273 2.81 9.61 4.39
CA LEU A 273 3.89 10.60 4.36
C LEU A 273 3.63 11.77 5.32
N CYS A 274 2.37 12.21 5.47
CA CYS A 274 2.03 13.23 6.47
C CYS A 274 2.38 12.75 7.88
N HIS A 275 1.99 11.52 8.26
CA HIS A 275 2.36 11.00 9.58
C HIS A 275 3.87 10.83 9.75
N LEU A 276 4.55 10.33 8.72
CA LEU A 276 6.00 10.12 8.75
C LEU A 276 6.77 11.46 8.86
N LEU A 277 6.33 12.50 8.14
CA LEU A 277 7.03 13.80 8.12
C LEU A 277 6.66 14.71 9.28
N MET A 278 5.40 14.70 9.72
CA MET A 278 4.94 15.57 10.82
C MET A 278 5.43 15.08 12.17
N LYS A 279 5.53 13.76 12.39
CA LYS A 279 5.92 13.18 13.68
C LYS A 279 7.41 12.92 13.83
N TYR A 280 8.14 12.71 12.73
CA TYR A 280 9.54 12.29 12.76
C TYR A 280 10.46 13.23 11.98
N ASP A 281 11.68 13.38 12.49
CA ASP A 281 12.81 13.92 11.74
C ASP A 281 13.57 12.78 11.04
N TRP A 282 14.11 13.09 9.87
CA TRP A 282 14.74 12.14 8.96
C TRP A 282 16.13 12.62 8.59
N GLU A 283 17.12 11.75 8.74
CA GLU A 283 18.49 11.97 8.26
C GLU A 283 18.98 10.73 7.51
N ALA A 284 19.69 10.95 6.40
CA ALA A 284 20.37 9.88 5.71
C ALA A 284 21.51 9.34 6.60
N VAL A 285 21.71 8.02 6.60
CA VAL A 285 22.91 7.42 7.18
C VAL A 285 24.12 7.84 6.33
N ASP A 286 25.23 8.19 6.98
CA ASP A 286 26.48 8.58 6.30
C ASP A 286 26.89 7.47 5.30
N PRO A 287 27.14 7.78 4.02
CA PRO A 287 27.56 6.81 3.02
C PRO A 287 28.81 6.00 3.41
N ALA A 288 29.66 6.49 4.32
CA ALA A 288 30.78 5.72 4.87
C ALA A 288 30.35 4.49 5.70
N LEU A 289 29.11 4.46 6.20
CA LEU A 289 28.52 3.33 6.93
C LEU A 289 27.74 2.37 6.02
N GLU A 290 27.48 2.74 4.74
CA GLU A 290 26.77 1.88 3.77
C GLU A 290 27.68 0.78 3.18
N GLU A 291 29.01 1.00 3.11
CA GLU A 291 29.98 0.07 2.48
C GLU A 291 30.01 -1.33 3.10
N GLU A 292 29.60 -1.52 4.37
CA GLU A 292 29.60 -2.85 5.00
C GLU A 292 28.42 -3.77 4.58
N THR A 293 27.37 -3.26 3.92
CA THR A 293 26.12 -4.04 3.73
C THR A 293 25.77 -4.41 2.29
N VAL A 294 26.53 -3.95 1.30
CA VAL A 294 26.28 -4.31 -0.11
C VAL A 294 27.10 -5.54 -0.51
N GLN A 295 26.74 -6.72 0.01
CA GLN A 295 27.10 -7.97 -0.65
C GLN A 295 26.11 -8.21 -1.80
N GLU A 296 26.57 -7.94 -3.03
CA GLU A 296 25.93 -8.29 -4.30
C GLU A 296 25.48 -9.75 -4.31
N LYS A 297 24.18 -9.99 -4.11
CA LYS A 297 23.55 -11.28 -4.46
C LYS A 297 22.05 -11.14 -4.73
N SER A 298 21.68 -10.28 -5.67
CA SER A 298 20.37 -10.39 -6.31
C SER A 298 20.41 -9.90 -7.75
N THR A 299 20.09 -10.81 -8.67
CA THR A 299 19.84 -10.54 -10.10
C THR A 299 18.44 -9.96 -10.35
N ALA A 300 17.79 -9.41 -9.31
CA ALA A 300 16.56 -8.63 -9.40
C ALA A 300 16.80 -7.26 -8.75
N PRO A 301 16.55 -6.14 -9.44
CA PRO A 301 16.81 -4.80 -8.92
C PRO A 301 15.67 -4.40 -7.98
N GLU A 302 15.63 -4.99 -6.80
CA GLU A 302 15.04 -4.33 -5.64
C GLU A 302 15.95 -3.15 -5.30
N LEU A 303 15.37 -1.97 -5.06
CA LEU A 303 16.16 -0.86 -4.49
C LEU A 303 16.82 -1.40 -3.23
N THR A 304 18.13 -1.19 -3.12
CA THR A 304 19.00 -1.54 -1.98
C THR A 304 18.22 -2.03 -0.76
N PRO A 305 18.02 -3.36 -0.61
CA PRO A 305 17.06 -3.94 0.34
C PRO A 305 17.37 -3.69 1.82
N LEU A 306 18.41 -2.90 2.11
CA LEU A 306 18.96 -2.63 3.43
C LEU A 306 19.27 -1.14 3.64
N ALA A 307 18.74 -0.23 2.80
CA ALA A 307 18.95 1.19 3.00
C ALA A 307 18.43 1.60 4.39
N LYS A 308 19.34 2.13 5.21
CA LYS A 308 19.04 2.58 6.56
C LYS A 308 18.91 4.10 6.58
N VAL A 309 17.98 4.57 7.39
CA VAL A 309 17.89 5.99 7.74
C VAL A 309 17.81 6.15 9.24
N MET A 310 18.24 7.32 9.69
CA MET A 310 18.10 7.75 11.05
C MET A 310 16.75 8.44 11.18
N ILE A 311 15.96 7.98 12.15
CA ILE A 311 14.71 8.61 12.53
C ILE A 311 14.74 9.06 13.99
N ARG A 312 14.01 10.12 14.29
CA ARG A 312 13.79 10.59 15.66
C ARG A 312 12.39 11.17 15.78
N LEU A 313 11.70 10.86 16.87
CA LEU A 313 10.42 11.50 17.19
C LEU A 313 10.65 12.99 17.47
N ARG A 314 9.82 13.87 16.91
CA ARG A 314 9.97 15.31 17.08
C ARG A 314 9.48 15.76 18.45
N ASP A 315 10.21 16.71 19.04
CA ASP A 315 9.84 17.36 20.31
C ASP A 315 8.74 18.41 20.11
N TYR A 316 8.70 19.04 18.94
CA TYR A 316 7.73 20.06 18.57
C TYR A 316 7.00 19.67 17.29
N VAL A 317 5.68 19.67 17.37
CA VAL A 317 4.77 19.39 16.26
C VAL A 317 3.87 20.61 16.09
N GLU A 318 3.86 21.17 14.89
CA GLU A 318 3.09 22.37 14.55
C GLU A 318 1.58 22.13 14.65
N LEU A 319 1.14 20.93 14.28
CA LEU A 319 -0.26 20.50 14.29
C LEU A 319 -0.34 19.02 14.68
N ASP A 320 -1.12 18.69 15.70
CA ASP A 320 -1.37 17.29 16.06
C ASP A 320 -2.39 16.66 15.10
N ILE A 321 -1.87 16.16 13.97
CA ILE A 321 -2.62 15.51 12.89
C ILE A 321 -3.41 14.27 13.32
N ASP A 322 -3.20 13.73 14.53
CA ASP A 322 -4.02 12.63 15.03
C ASP A 322 -5.39 13.09 15.56
N THR A 323 -5.50 14.37 15.89
CA THR A 323 -6.68 14.97 16.55
C THR A 323 -7.54 15.85 15.64
N VAL A 324 -7.05 16.15 14.44
CA VAL A 324 -7.76 16.90 13.39
C VAL A 324 -8.70 15.99 12.60
#